data_AF-A0A0F9CN26-F1
#
_entry.id   AF-A0A0F9CN26-F1
#
_cell.length_a   1.000
_cell.length_b   1.000
_cell.length_c   1.000
_cell.angle_alpha   90.00
_cell.angle_beta   90.00
_cell.angle_gamma   90.00
#
_symmetry.space_group_name_H-M   'P 1'
#
loop_
_entity.id
_entity.type
_entity.pdbx_description
1 polymer ?
#
loop_
_entity_poly.entity_id
_entity_poly.type
_entity_poly.pdbx_seq_one_letter_code
_entity_poly.pdbx_strand_id
1 'polypeptide(L)'
;MGVPVVQLPEQVIEALRQLLDDGETYQWATGDFICDVLDEFPQVNRSELVRQMADRTGSDRSTIRDWHNVARFFTKEVRKEFDMLTWSQLRACKHAGEEWRQYAEWAAAHMPAPVAVIRARIDNNGHDQPAWVHRWEGMQRLAQQIADDREAPDEIREACRLVVEYPN
;
A
#
# COMPACT_ATOMS: atom_id res chain seq x y z
N MET A 1 -28.97 26.43 6.94
CA MET A 1 -29.47 25.85 5.67
C MET A 1 -28.65 24.61 5.40
N GLY A 2 -29.27 23.42 5.39
CA GLY A 2 -28.56 22.17 5.15
C GLY A 2 -28.01 22.14 3.72
N VAL A 3 -26.75 21.78 3.55
CA VAL A 3 -26.17 21.54 2.23
C VAL A 3 -26.97 20.38 1.61
N PRO A 4 -27.56 20.53 0.40
CA PRO A 4 -28.27 19.44 -0.23
C PRO A 4 -27.33 18.26 -0.40
N VAL A 5 -27.70 17.11 0.18
CA VAL A 5 -26.97 15.85 0.01
C VAL A 5 -27.20 15.40 -1.42
N VAL A 6 -26.19 15.58 -2.28
CA VAL A 6 -26.23 15.05 -3.64
C VAL A 6 -26.20 13.53 -3.53
N GLN A 7 -27.30 12.90 -3.93
CA GLN A 7 -27.45 11.45 -4.00
C GLN A 7 -26.84 10.96 -5.31
N LEU A 8 -26.05 9.89 -5.26
CA LEU A 8 -25.57 9.22 -6.46
C LEU A 8 -26.76 8.70 -7.30
N PRO A 9 -26.73 8.86 -8.64
CA PRO A 9 -27.75 8.28 -9.51
C PRO A 9 -27.88 6.76 -9.32
N GLU A 10 -29.09 6.20 -9.37
CA GLU A 10 -29.29 4.74 -9.24
C GLU A 10 -28.50 3.96 -10.31
N GLN A 11 -28.36 4.53 -11.51
CA GLN A 11 -27.60 3.94 -12.62
C GLN A 11 -26.12 3.70 -12.26
N VAL A 12 -25.53 4.61 -11.47
CA VAL A 12 -24.15 4.48 -10.98
C VAL A 12 -24.04 3.34 -9.97
N ILE A 13 -25.01 3.22 -9.07
CA ILE A 13 -25.04 2.17 -8.06
C ILE A 13 -25.25 0.80 -8.71
N GLU A 14 -26.16 0.70 -9.68
CA GLU A 14 -26.45 -0.54 -10.37
C GLU A 14 -25.26 -1.01 -11.22
N ALA A 15 -24.59 -0.09 -11.93
CA ALA A 15 -23.34 -0.40 -12.64
C ALA A 15 -22.25 -0.90 -11.68
N LEU A 16 -22.10 -0.28 -10.50
CA LEU A 16 -21.15 -0.74 -9.49
C LEU A 16 -21.54 -2.11 -8.93
N ARG A 17 -22.81 -2.40 -8.69
CA ARG A 17 -23.28 -3.73 -8.25
C ARG A 17 -22.95 -4.81 -9.27
N GLN A 18 -23.14 -4.54 -10.56
CA GLN A 18 -22.82 -5.51 -11.62
C GLN A 18 -21.31 -5.81 -11.63
N LEU A 19 -20.47 -4.78 -11.57
CA LEU A 19 -19.01 -4.95 -11.49
C LEU A 19 -18.56 -5.73 -10.24
N LEU A 20 -19.29 -5.56 -9.13
CA LEU A 20 -19.06 -6.28 -7.88
C LEU A 20 -19.42 -7.77 -7.96
N ASP A 21 -20.55 -8.07 -8.60
CA ASP A 21 -21.05 -9.44 -8.74
C ASP A 21 -20.21 -10.27 -9.72
N ASP A 22 -19.57 -9.62 -10.71
CA ASP A 22 -18.73 -10.29 -11.71
C ASP A 22 -17.35 -10.78 -11.16
N GLY A 23 -17.06 -10.52 -9.89
CA GLY A 23 -15.95 -11.13 -9.14
C GLY A 23 -14.54 -10.56 -9.40
N GLU A 24 -13.50 -11.32 -9.04
CA GLU A 24 -12.09 -10.86 -9.05
C GLU A 24 -11.57 -10.43 -10.42
N THR A 25 -12.18 -10.92 -11.51
CA THR A 25 -11.81 -10.60 -12.90
C THR A 25 -11.92 -9.10 -13.21
N TYR A 26 -12.79 -8.37 -12.49
CA TYR A 26 -13.11 -6.97 -12.78
C TYR A 26 -12.61 -5.98 -11.74
N GLN A 27 -11.62 -6.35 -10.92
CA GLN A 27 -11.07 -5.45 -9.88
C GLN A 27 -10.54 -4.13 -10.45
N TRP A 28 -9.82 -4.18 -11.59
CA TRP A 28 -9.37 -2.96 -12.28
C TRP A 28 -10.52 -2.12 -12.81
N ALA A 29 -11.52 -2.74 -13.45
CA ALA A 29 -12.69 -2.04 -13.98
C ALA A 29 -13.53 -1.41 -12.86
N THR A 30 -13.70 -2.12 -11.75
CA THR A 30 -14.39 -1.62 -10.55
C THR A 30 -13.66 -0.41 -9.97
N GLY A 31 -12.34 -0.50 -9.81
CA GLY A 31 -11.54 0.62 -9.30
C GLY A 31 -11.56 1.84 -10.23
N ASP A 32 -11.46 1.62 -11.55
CA ASP A 32 -11.55 2.70 -12.55
C ASP A 32 -12.93 3.36 -12.54
N PHE A 33 -14.01 2.58 -12.50
CA PHE A 33 -15.37 3.10 -12.40
C PHE A 33 -15.55 3.96 -11.15
N ILE A 34 -15.03 3.53 -10.00
CA ILE A 34 -15.07 4.33 -8.77
C ILE A 34 -14.27 5.63 -8.92
N CYS A 35 -13.11 5.61 -9.60
CA CYS A 35 -12.37 6.83 -9.91
C CYS A 35 -13.19 7.78 -10.78
N ASP A 36 -13.81 7.29 -11.86
CA ASP A 36 -14.62 8.09 -12.77
C ASP A 36 -15.80 8.75 -12.04
N VAL A 37 -16.51 8.00 -11.19
CA VAL A 37 -17.61 8.53 -10.36
C VAL A 37 -17.10 9.60 -9.40
N LEU A 38 -15.95 9.41 -8.76
CA LEU A 38 -15.43 10.43 -7.83
C LEU A 38 -14.97 11.69 -8.55
N ASP A 39 -14.42 11.56 -9.76
CA ASP A 39 -13.98 12.68 -10.60
C ASP A 39 -15.15 13.43 -11.26
N GLU A 40 -16.30 12.78 -11.49
CA GLU A 40 -17.53 13.40 -12.03
C GLU A 40 -18.27 14.27 -10.99
N PHE A 41 -18.08 13.97 -9.69
CA PHE A 41 -18.74 14.69 -8.59
C PHE A 41 -17.72 15.41 -7.66
N PRO A 42 -16.82 16.27 -8.16
CA PRO A 42 -15.73 16.87 -7.38
C PRO A 42 -16.22 17.80 -6.25
N GLN A 43 -17.45 18.32 -6.37
CA GLN A 43 -18.11 19.16 -5.37
C GLN A 43 -18.62 18.37 -4.14
N VAL A 44 -18.73 17.05 -4.25
CA VAL A 44 -19.24 16.21 -3.16
C VAL A 44 -18.05 15.63 -2.39
N ASN A 45 -18.16 15.58 -1.06
CA ASN A 45 -17.11 15.00 -0.23
C ASN A 45 -16.88 13.52 -0.64
N ARG A 46 -15.65 13.18 -1.01
CA ARG A 46 -15.27 11.81 -1.39
C ARG A 46 -15.66 10.76 -0.35
N SER A 47 -15.53 11.05 0.95
CA SER A 47 -15.92 10.12 2.02
C SER A 47 -17.43 9.86 2.02
N GLU A 48 -18.22 10.87 1.66
CA GLU A 48 -19.66 10.76 1.53
C GLU A 48 -20.05 9.96 0.28
N LEU A 49 -19.39 10.18 -0.87
CA LEU A 49 -19.61 9.36 -2.07
C LEU A 49 -19.25 7.89 -1.84
N VAL A 50 -18.10 7.62 -1.21
CA VAL A 50 -17.69 6.25 -0.83
C VAL A 50 -18.70 5.62 0.12
N ARG A 51 -19.23 6.39 1.07
CA ARG A 51 -20.28 5.93 1.97
C ARG A 51 -21.54 5.56 1.20
N GLN A 52 -22.02 6.42 0.29
CA GLN A 52 -23.21 6.15 -0.51
C GLN A 52 -23.05 4.92 -1.40
N MET A 53 -21.89 4.75 -2.04
CA MET A 53 -21.58 3.55 -2.82
C MET A 53 -21.64 2.30 -1.95
N ALA A 54 -20.89 2.26 -0.84
CA ALA A 54 -20.85 1.12 0.07
C ALA A 54 -22.22 0.76 0.65
N ASP A 55 -22.93 1.74 1.21
CA ASP A 55 -24.23 1.53 1.86
C ASP A 55 -25.28 1.01 0.85
N ARG A 56 -25.19 1.38 -0.44
CA ARG A 56 -26.16 0.99 -1.47
C ARG A 56 -25.78 -0.26 -2.27
N THR A 57 -24.49 -0.60 -2.37
CA THR A 57 -24.06 -1.86 -3.00
C THR A 57 -23.95 -3.01 -2.01
N GLY A 58 -24.04 -2.74 -0.70
CA GLY A 58 -23.84 -3.76 0.34
C GLY A 58 -22.36 -4.15 0.54
N SER A 59 -21.44 -3.38 -0.02
CA SER A 59 -19.99 -3.58 0.16
C SER A 59 -19.44 -2.82 1.35
N ASP A 60 -18.32 -3.27 1.90
CA ASP A 60 -17.62 -2.52 2.93
C ASP A 60 -17.00 -1.22 2.37
N ARG A 61 -17.10 -0.15 3.16
CA ARG A 61 -16.48 1.15 2.83
C ARG A 61 -14.96 1.05 2.64
N SER A 62 -14.31 0.16 3.39
CA SER A 62 -12.89 -0.13 3.24
C SER A 62 -12.56 -0.72 1.87
N THR A 63 -13.41 -1.62 1.37
CA THR A 63 -13.25 -2.28 0.06
C THR A 63 -13.36 -1.26 -1.08
N ILE A 64 -14.43 -0.45 -1.10
CA ILE A 64 -14.59 0.63 -2.11
C ILE A 64 -13.40 1.59 -2.09
N ARG A 65 -12.94 1.97 -0.89
CA ARG A 65 -11.79 2.85 -0.73
C ARG A 65 -10.49 2.21 -1.23
N ASP A 66 -10.30 0.93 -0.95
CA ASP A 66 -9.12 0.17 -1.36
C ASP A 66 -9.03 0.06 -2.88
N TRP A 67 -10.12 -0.33 -3.56
CA TRP A 67 -10.16 -0.37 -5.03
C TRP A 67 -9.89 0.98 -5.66
N HIS A 68 -10.56 2.03 -5.20
CA HIS A 68 -10.26 3.38 -5.65
C HIS A 68 -8.77 3.72 -5.45
N ASN A 69 -8.22 3.48 -4.26
CA ASN A 69 -6.86 3.88 -3.94
C ASN A 69 -5.80 3.14 -4.76
N VAL A 70 -6.03 1.87 -5.08
CA VAL A 70 -5.13 1.08 -5.92
C VAL A 70 -5.26 1.50 -7.38
N ALA A 71 -6.48 1.65 -7.89
CA ALA A 71 -6.73 2.10 -9.26
C ALA A 71 -6.19 3.51 -9.53
N ARG A 72 -6.36 4.44 -8.58
CA ARG A 72 -5.83 5.80 -8.70
C ARG A 72 -4.30 5.85 -8.64
N PHE A 73 -3.68 4.92 -7.91
CA PHE A 73 -2.22 4.87 -7.76
C PHE A 73 -1.54 4.26 -8.99
N PHE A 74 -2.06 3.13 -9.49
CA PHE A 74 -1.54 2.48 -10.69
C PHE A 74 -2.33 2.95 -11.90
N THR A 75 -1.75 3.83 -12.71
CA THR A 75 -2.39 4.28 -13.96
C THR A 75 -2.50 3.14 -14.98
N LYS A 76 -3.30 3.33 -16.03
CA LYS A 76 -3.47 2.31 -17.09
C LYS A 76 -2.14 1.97 -17.77
N GLU A 77 -1.23 2.94 -17.88
CA GLU A 77 0.12 2.76 -18.43
C GLU A 77 0.96 1.86 -17.53
N VAL A 78 0.95 2.08 -16.22
CA VAL A 78 1.68 1.24 -15.25
C VAL A 78 1.11 -0.18 -15.22
N ARG A 79 -0.21 -0.33 -15.27
CA ARG A 79 -0.84 -1.65 -15.34
C ARG A 79 -0.46 -2.41 -16.62
N LYS A 80 -0.27 -1.70 -17.72
CA LYS A 80 0.19 -2.28 -18.98
C LYS A 80 1.67 -2.68 -18.91
N GLU A 81 2.50 -1.88 -18.23
CA GLU A 81 3.91 -2.21 -17.98
C GLU A 81 4.06 -3.50 -17.15
N PHE A 82 3.18 -3.70 -16.17
CA PHE A 82 3.17 -4.85 -15.28
C PHE A 82 1.95 -5.77 -15.50
N ASP A 83 1.52 -5.96 -16.74
CA ASP A 83 0.29 -6.70 -17.09
C ASP A 83 0.31 -8.18 -16.64
N MET A 84 1.50 -8.75 -16.50
CA MET A 84 1.74 -10.08 -15.95
C MET A 84 1.43 -10.19 -14.44
N LEU A 85 1.38 -9.06 -13.72
CA LEU A 85 1.05 -9.03 -12.30
C LEU A 85 -0.45 -8.83 -12.12
N THR A 86 -1.03 -9.68 -11.27
CA THR A 86 -2.43 -9.56 -10.85
C THR A 86 -2.64 -8.28 -10.04
N TRP A 87 -3.91 -7.84 -9.96
CA TRP A 87 -4.34 -6.77 -9.06
C TRP A 87 -3.78 -6.96 -7.64
N SER A 88 -3.91 -8.16 -7.08
CA SER A 88 -3.49 -8.46 -5.71
C SER A 88 -1.98 -8.34 -5.51
N GLN A 89 -1.17 -8.67 -6.53
CA GLN A 89 0.28 -8.50 -6.48
C GLN A 89 0.68 -7.03 -6.57
N LEU A 90 0.11 -6.26 -7.50
CA LEU A 90 0.36 -4.81 -7.59
C LEU A 90 -0.11 -4.07 -6.33
N ARG A 91 -1.27 -4.44 -5.80
CA ARG A 91 -1.76 -3.96 -4.51
C ARG A 91 -0.78 -4.25 -3.38
N ALA A 92 -0.13 -5.42 -3.37
CA ALA A 92 0.91 -5.74 -2.40
C ALA A 92 2.12 -4.80 -2.56
N CYS A 93 2.62 -4.60 -3.79
CA CYS A 93 3.73 -3.69 -4.08
C CYS A 93 3.46 -2.25 -3.64
N LYS A 94 2.20 -1.78 -3.74
CA LYS A 94 1.79 -0.44 -3.28
C LYS A 94 2.12 -0.17 -1.80
N HIS A 95 2.19 -1.20 -0.96
CA HIS A 95 2.53 -1.03 0.46
C HIS A 95 3.97 -0.52 0.68
N ALA A 96 4.86 -0.69 -0.29
CA ALA A 96 6.23 -0.17 -0.22
C ALA A 96 6.34 1.35 -0.46
N GLY A 97 5.24 2.06 -0.69
CA GLY A 97 5.25 3.51 -0.86
C GLY A 97 6.01 3.94 -2.11
N GLU A 98 7.04 4.78 -1.97
CA GLU A 98 7.84 5.30 -3.09
C GLU A 98 8.66 4.22 -3.80
N GLU A 99 9.02 3.15 -3.09
CA GLU A 99 9.84 2.05 -3.62
C GLU A 99 9.03 0.96 -4.34
N TRP A 100 7.70 1.14 -4.49
CA TRP A 100 6.80 0.11 -5.05
C TRP A 100 7.30 -0.48 -6.38
N ARG A 101 7.94 0.33 -7.22
CA ARG A 101 8.37 -0.06 -8.56
C ARG A 101 9.46 -1.13 -8.51
N GLN A 102 10.41 -1.01 -7.59
CA GLN A 102 11.45 -2.01 -7.37
C GLN A 102 10.86 -3.38 -7.01
N TYR A 103 9.82 -3.39 -6.17
CA TYR A 103 9.14 -4.62 -5.78
C TYR A 103 8.26 -5.19 -6.90
N ALA A 104 7.66 -4.34 -7.73
CA ALA A 104 6.91 -4.78 -8.91
C ALA A 104 7.84 -5.40 -9.97
N GLU A 105 8.97 -4.77 -10.26
CA GLU A 105 10.01 -5.30 -11.16
C GLU A 105 10.57 -6.63 -10.64
N TRP A 106 10.84 -6.72 -9.34
CA TRP A 106 11.26 -7.97 -8.72
C TRP A 106 10.19 -9.05 -8.87
N ALA A 107 8.93 -8.75 -8.57
CA ALA A 107 7.83 -9.72 -8.65
C ALA A 107 7.64 -10.22 -10.09
N ALA A 108 7.71 -9.32 -11.08
CA ALA A 108 7.64 -9.65 -12.49
C ALA A 108 8.78 -10.59 -12.93
N ALA A 109 10.00 -10.37 -12.43
CA ALA A 109 11.16 -11.21 -12.74
C ALA A 109 11.16 -12.60 -12.06
N HIS A 110 10.38 -12.79 -10.98
CA HIS A 110 10.39 -14.00 -10.15
C HIS A 110 9.03 -14.71 -10.12
N MET A 111 8.33 -14.74 -11.26
CA MET A 111 7.03 -15.40 -11.36
C MET A 111 7.13 -16.95 -11.22
N PRO A 112 6.20 -17.60 -10.50
CA PRO A 112 5.10 -16.99 -9.75
C PRO A 112 5.61 -16.27 -8.50
N ALA A 113 5.12 -15.06 -8.26
CA ALA A 113 5.44 -14.25 -7.08
C ALA A 113 4.22 -14.14 -6.15
N PRO A 114 4.03 -15.08 -5.19
CA PRO A 114 2.86 -15.04 -4.31
C PRO A 114 2.80 -13.75 -3.49
N VAL A 115 1.60 -13.23 -3.25
CA VAL A 115 1.37 -12.00 -2.47
C VAL A 115 2.06 -12.04 -1.10
N ALA A 116 2.04 -13.20 -0.43
CA ALA A 116 2.71 -13.37 0.86
C ALA A 116 4.23 -13.17 0.77
N VAL A 117 4.87 -13.62 -0.31
CA VAL A 117 6.30 -13.44 -0.55
C VAL A 117 6.63 -11.98 -0.89
N ILE A 118 5.81 -11.32 -1.71
CA ILE A 118 5.95 -9.89 -2.00
C ILE A 118 5.90 -9.08 -0.70
N ARG A 119 4.90 -9.35 0.16
CA ARG A 119 4.76 -8.67 1.46
C ARG A 119 5.94 -8.94 2.38
N ALA A 120 6.35 -10.20 2.54
CA ALA A 120 7.51 -10.54 3.35
C ALA A 120 8.78 -9.83 2.86
N ARG A 121 8.96 -9.72 1.54
CA ARG A 121 10.09 -8.99 0.95
C ARG A 121 10.03 -7.50 1.25
N ILE A 122 8.85 -6.88 1.15
CA ILE A 122 8.66 -5.47 1.52
C ILE A 122 8.91 -5.26 3.02
N ASP A 123 8.34 -6.11 3.87
CA ASP A 123 8.49 -6.03 5.33
C ASP A 123 9.95 -6.19 5.77
N ASN A 124 10.77 -6.89 4.98
CA ASN A 124 12.20 -7.08 5.18
C ASN A 124 13.10 -6.12 4.37
N ASN A 125 12.56 -5.05 3.79
CA ASN A 125 13.31 -4.09 2.95
C ASN A 125 14.12 -4.75 1.82
N GLY A 126 13.59 -5.82 1.22
CA GLY A 126 14.26 -6.55 0.13
C GLY A 126 15.29 -7.57 0.59
N HIS A 127 15.54 -7.71 1.89
CA HIS A 127 16.51 -8.65 2.44
C HIS A 127 15.90 -10.02 2.75
N ASP A 128 16.74 -11.06 2.71
CA ASP A 128 16.35 -12.43 3.06
C ASP A 128 16.26 -12.62 4.58
N GLN A 129 16.84 -11.72 5.37
CA GLN A 129 16.77 -11.71 6.83
C GLN A 129 15.65 -10.79 7.33
N PRO A 130 15.08 -11.05 8.53
CA PRO A 130 14.04 -10.21 9.11
C PRO A 130 14.48 -8.75 9.26
N ALA A 131 13.59 -7.79 9.00
CA ALA A 131 13.93 -6.36 9.13
C ALA A 131 14.50 -5.94 10.49
N TRP A 132 14.16 -6.63 11.58
CA TRP A 132 14.70 -6.32 12.90
C TRP A 132 16.21 -6.58 12.99
N VAL A 133 16.73 -7.57 12.25
CA VAL A 133 18.17 -7.88 12.21
C VAL A 133 18.95 -6.70 11.64
N HIS A 134 18.49 -6.14 10.52
CA HIS A 134 19.13 -4.97 9.91
C HIS A 134 18.97 -3.70 10.74
N ARG A 135 17.83 -3.52 11.42
CA ARG A 135 17.66 -2.41 12.36
C ARG A 135 18.62 -2.55 13.56
N TRP A 136 18.82 -3.77 14.04
CA TRP A 136 19.79 -4.05 15.10
C TRP A 136 21.21 -3.77 14.63
N GLU A 137 21.61 -4.25 13.46
CA GLU A 137 22.92 -3.94 12.86
C GLU A 137 23.13 -2.42 12.63
N GLY A 138 22.07 -1.72 12.20
CA GLY A 138 22.08 -0.26 12.07
C GLY A 138 22.28 0.44 13.41
N MET A 139 21.59 -0.01 14.46
CA MET A 139 21.73 0.50 15.81
C MET A 139 23.13 0.22 16.38
N GLN A 140 23.68 -0.98 16.17
CA GLN A 140 25.04 -1.32 16.56
C GLN A 140 26.07 -0.43 15.87
N ARG A 141 25.90 -0.11 14.58
CA ARG A 141 26.77 0.84 13.87
C ARG A 141 26.72 2.25 14.48
N LEU A 142 25.53 2.76 14.82
CA LEU A 142 25.39 4.06 15.47
C LEU A 142 25.98 4.04 16.89
N ALA A 143 25.75 2.96 17.64
CA ALA A 143 26.35 2.77 18.96
C ALA A 143 27.89 2.75 18.89
N GLN A 144 28.47 2.08 17.88
CA GLN A 144 29.91 2.10 17.67
C GLN A 144 30.45 3.51 17.41
N GLN A 145 29.76 4.30 16.58
CA GLN A 145 30.15 5.69 16.31
C GLN A 145 30.16 6.54 17.59
N ILE A 146 29.15 6.38 18.45
CA ILE A 146 29.06 7.11 19.72
C ILE A 146 30.11 6.60 20.72
N ALA A 147 30.38 5.30 20.76
CA ALA A 147 31.39 4.70 21.63
C ALA A 147 32.81 5.20 21.31
N ASP A 148 33.07 5.52 20.05
CA ASP A 148 34.34 6.06 19.56
C ASP A 148 34.42 7.60 19.62
N ASP A 149 33.29 8.28 19.83
CA ASP A 149 33.22 9.73 19.92
C ASP A 149 33.78 10.22 21.26
N ARG A 150 34.86 11.00 21.20
CA ARG A 150 35.55 11.53 22.38
C ARG A 150 34.79 12.69 23.04
N GLU A 151 33.86 13.32 22.34
CA GLU A 151 33.02 14.40 22.88
C GLU A 151 31.81 13.86 23.65
N ALA A 152 31.45 12.58 23.45
CA ALA A 152 30.37 11.93 24.18
C ALA A 152 30.76 11.63 25.65
N PRO A 153 29.85 11.79 26.62
CA PRO A 153 30.10 11.45 28.02
C PRO A 153 30.50 9.98 28.22
N ASP A 154 31.44 9.73 29.13
CA ASP A 154 32.02 8.40 29.36
C ASP A 154 30.97 7.30 29.60
N GLU A 155 29.94 7.59 30.40
CA GLU A 155 28.83 6.67 30.71
C GLU A 155 28.02 6.28 29.46
N ILE A 156 27.84 7.23 28.53
CA ILE A 156 27.12 7.00 27.27
C ILE A 156 27.95 6.14 26.34
N ARG A 157 29.27 6.38 26.25
CA ARG A 157 30.16 5.54 25.44
C ARG A 157 30.20 4.11 25.94
N GLU A 158 30.24 3.92 27.26
CA GLU A 158 30.26 2.58 27.86
C GLU A 158 28.95 1.83 27.63
N ALA A 159 27.80 2.50 27.77
CA ALA A 159 26.51 1.92 27.42
C ALA A 159 26.44 1.54 25.93
N CYS A 160 26.99 2.36 25.04
CA CYS A 160 27.06 2.06 23.61
C CYS A 160 27.99 0.86 23.30
N ARG A 161 29.09 0.66 24.03
CA ARG A 161 29.94 -0.55 23.87
C ARG A 161 29.19 -1.83 24.20
N LEU A 162 28.39 -1.83 25.29
CA LEU A 162 27.57 -2.99 25.65
C LEU A 162 26.57 -3.36 24.54
N VAL A 163 26.03 -2.36 23.83
CA VAL A 163 25.13 -2.57 22.68
C VAL A 163 25.85 -3.18 21.49
N VAL A 164 27.10 -2.75 21.21
CA VAL A 164 27.93 -3.32 20.13
C VAL A 164 28.30 -4.77 20.42
N GLU A 165 28.69 -5.08 21.65
CA GLU A 165 29.17 -6.42 22.05
C GLU A 165 28.06 -7.47 22.15
N TYR A 166 26.79 -7.05 22.16
CA TYR A 166 25.66 -7.95 22.28
C TYR A 166 25.39 -8.69 20.95
N PRO A 167 25.48 -10.03 20.91
CA PRO A 167 25.30 -10.80 19.69
C PRO A 167 23.84 -10.78 19.21
N ASN A 168 23.66 -10.94 17.89
CA ASN A 168 22.37 -11.18 17.24
C ASN A 168 21.81 -12.57 17.56
#